data_AF-A0A847XM51-F1
#
_entry.id   AF-A0A847XM51-F1
#
_cell.length_a   1.000
_cell.length_b   1.000
_cell.length_c   1.000
_cell.angle_alpha   90.00
_cell.angle_beta   90.00
_cell.angle_gamma   90.00
#
_symmetry.space_group_name_H-M   'P 1'
#
loop_
_entity.id
_entity.type
_entity.pdbx_description
1 polymer ?
#
loop_
_entity_poly.entity_id
_entity_poly.type
_entity_poly.pdbx_seq_one_letter_code
_entity_poly.pdbx_strand_id
1 'polypeptide(L)'
;MGGTIGLGVSQPFFAGSQHIAERINEIAQKTGRIDRLAIGSDFGGLPLGLTTDIKGPEDLIKIAEALSEQFGFNDEQIKKVMRTNVKEWLGKAIK
;
A
#
# COMPACT_ATOMS: atom_id res chain seq x y z
N MET A 1 -14.29 16.67 2.44
CA MET A 1 -13.89 15.57 1.53
C MET A 1 -12.46 15.17 1.86
N GLY A 2 -12.14 13.88 1.89
CA GLY A 2 -10.78 13.41 2.19
C GLY A 2 -10.27 12.49 1.08
N GLY A 3 -8.96 12.56 0.81
CA GLY A 3 -8.28 11.71 -0.18
C GLY A 3 -7.93 10.32 0.33
N THR A 4 -7.18 9.59 -0.51
CA THR A 4 -6.51 8.32 -0.20
C THR A 4 -5.03 8.47 -0.56
N ILE A 5 -4.14 7.96 0.28
CA ILE A 5 -2.69 7.98 0.09
C ILE A 5 -2.28 6.66 -0.56
N GLY A 6 -1.78 6.71 -1.79
CA GLY A 6 -1.12 5.57 -2.43
C GLY A 6 0.36 5.54 -2.06
N LEU A 7 0.80 4.51 -1.35
CA LEU A 7 2.22 4.31 -1.05
C LEU A 7 2.93 3.67 -2.25
N GLY A 8 4.02 4.30 -2.68
CA GLY A 8 4.95 3.77 -3.67
C GLY A 8 5.49 2.40 -3.29
N VAL A 9 5.91 1.60 -4.28
CA VAL A 9 6.63 0.33 -4.05
C VAL A 9 8.08 0.35 -4.51
N SER A 10 8.59 1.55 -4.78
CA SER A 10 9.86 1.80 -5.46
C SER A 10 10.86 2.60 -4.64
N GLN A 11 12.12 2.47 -5.04
CA GLN A 11 13.22 3.31 -4.58
C GLN A 11 13.10 4.72 -5.19
N PRO A 12 13.58 5.77 -4.50
CA PRO A 12 14.25 5.75 -3.19
C PRO A 12 13.28 5.78 -1.99
N PHE A 13 11.96 5.74 -2.22
CA PHE A 13 10.97 5.95 -1.17
C PHE A 13 10.91 4.78 -0.19
N PHE A 14 10.97 3.55 -0.70
CA PHE A 14 10.88 2.34 0.12
C PHE A 14 11.94 1.32 -0.25
N ALA A 15 12.43 0.65 0.79
CA ALA A 15 13.50 -0.36 0.67
C ALA A 15 12.99 -1.70 0.14
N GLY A 16 11.69 -1.99 0.34
CA GLY A 16 11.03 -3.21 -0.06
C GLY A 16 9.71 -3.41 0.66
N SER A 17 9.10 -4.57 0.44
CA SER A 17 7.78 -4.96 0.98
C SER A 17 7.64 -4.73 2.49
N GLN A 18 8.66 -5.11 3.27
CA GLN A 18 8.67 -4.92 4.73
C GLN A 18 8.62 -3.44 5.13
N HIS A 19 9.45 -2.59 4.53
CA HIS A 19 9.48 -1.16 4.84
C HIS A 19 8.16 -0.47 4.42
N ILE A 20 7.51 -0.95 3.35
CA ILE A 20 6.19 -0.47 2.95
C ILE A 20 5.14 -0.87 4.00
N ALA A 21 5.14 -2.13 4.44
CA ALA A 21 4.22 -2.62 5.47
C ALA A 21 4.41 -1.88 6.81
N GLU A 22 5.66 -1.66 7.22
CA GLU A 22 6.00 -0.84 8.38
C GLU A 22 5.40 0.56 8.26
N ARG A 23 5.59 1.23 7.11
CA ARG A 23 5.05 2.57 6.92
C ARG A 23 3.51 2.59 6.92
N ILE A 24 2.85 1.59 6.35
CA ILE A 24 1.40 1.45 6.40
C ILE A 24 0.93 1.34 7.86
N ASN A 25 1.57 0.47 8.64
CA ASN A 25 1.27 0.31 10.06
C ASN A 25 1.49 1.62 10.83
N GLU A 26 2.64 2.28 10.65
CA GLU A 26 2.93 3.55 11.31
C GLU A 26 1.86 4.61 11.04
N ILE A 27 1.47 4.79 9.77
CA ILE A 27 0.45 5.77 9.40
C ILE A 27 -0.91 5.38 9.99
N ALA A 28 -1.28 4.10 9.92
CA ALA A 28 -2.52 3.60 10.48
C ALA A 28 -2.60 3.84 12.00
N GLN A 29 -1.52 3.57 12.74
CA GLN A 29 -1.45 3.81 14.19
C GLN A 29 -1.47 5.30 14.54
N LYS A 30 -0.70 6.13 13.82
CA LYS A 30 -0.59 7.57 14.10
C LYS A 30 -1.89 8.33 13.81
N THR A 31 -2.63 7.90 12.79
CA THR A 31 -3.82 8.63 12.32
C THR A 31 -5.13 7.97 12.75
N GLY A 32 -5.13 6.69 13.06
CA GLY A 32 -6.33 5.87 13.19
C GLY A 32 -7.07 5.66 11.85
N ARG A 33 -6.43 5.95 10.70
CA ARG A 33 -7.08 6.04 9.38
C ARG A 33 -6.56 5.01 8.38
N ILE A 34 -6.76 3.73 8.67
CA ILE A 34 -6.52 2.68 7.67
C ILE A 34 -7.43 2.83 6.43
N ASP A 35 -8.59 3.51 6.55
CA ASP A 35 -9.53 3.82 5.46
C ASP A 35 -8.97 4.82 4.42
N ARG A 36 -7.74 5.30 4.63
CA ARG A 36 -7.09 6.32 3.81
C ARG A 36 -5.81 5.85 3.15
N LEU A 37 -5.48 4.57 3.26
CA LEU A 37 -4.23 4.00 2.75
C LEU A 37 -4.48 3.09 1.56
N ALA A 38 -3.54 3.09 0.63
CA ALA A 38 -3.55 2.27 -0.56
C ALA A 38 -2.13 1.96 -1.05
N ILE A 39 -2.00 1.03 -1.99
CA ILE A 39 -0.77 0.81 -2.76
C ILE A 39 -0.84 1.58 -4.08
N GLY A 40 0.19 2.36 -4.38
CA GLY A 40 0.39 3.04 -5.65
C GLY A 40 1.71 2.58 -6.27
N SER A 41 1.70 1.49 -7.04
CA SER A 41 2.93 0.79 -7.40
C SER A 41 3.81 1.48 -8.45
N ASP A 42 3.24 2.37 -9.28
CA ASP A 42 3.94 2.99 -10.40
C ASP A 42 4.59 1.98 -11.39
N PHE A 43 4.04 0.76 -11.48
CA PHE A 43 4.53 -0.24 -12.43
C PHE A 43 4.42 0.28 -13.87
N GLY A 44 5.50 0.13 -14.63
CA GLY A 44 5.62 0.66 -16.00
C GLY A 44 5.97 2.16 -16.07
N GLY A 45 5.93 2.89 -14.96
CA GLY A 45 6.35 4.30 -14.87
C GLY A 45 7.81 4.48 -14.40
N LEU A 46 8.41 3.44 -13.82
CA LEU A 46 9.71 3.53 -13.15
C LEU A 46 10.91 3.28 -14.10
N PRO A 47 11.99 4.08 -13.98
CA PRO A 47 13.30 3.76 -14.54
C PRO A 47 13.84 2.39 -14.09
N LEU A 48 14.65 1.76 -14.97
CA LEU A 48 15.38 0.53 -14.64
C LEU A 48 16.25 0.73 -13.39
N GLY A 49 16.19 -0.23 -12.45
CA GLY A 49 17.00 -0.21 -11.23
C GLY A 49 16.35 0.45 -10.00
N LEU A 50 15.14 1.00 -10.12
CA LEU A 50 14.38 1.55 -8.98
C LEU A 50 13.39 0.56 -8.36
N THR A 51 13.41 -0.70 -8.81
CA THR A 51 12.56 -1.78 -8.29
C THR A 51 13.15 -2.35 -6.99
N THR A 52 12.27 -2.68 -6.05
CA THR A 52 12.62 -3.34 -4.78
C THR A 52 12.56 -4.87 -4.94
N ASP A 53 12.31 -5.61 -3.85
CA ASP A 53 11.86 -7.00 -3.89
C ASP A 53 10.47 -7.17 -4.52
N ILE A 54 9.78 -6.07 -4.85
CA ILE A 54 8.55 -6.00 -5.61
C ILE A 54 8.89 -5.64 -7.06
N LYS A 55 8.85 -6.65 -7.94
CA LYS A 55 9.18 -6.52 -9.37
C LYS A 55 7.94 -6.43 -10.25
N GLY A 56 6.81 -6.97 -9.78
CA GLY A 56 5.55 -6.96 -10.50
C GLY A 56 4.32 -7.06 -9.59
N PRO A 57 3.11 -6.99 -10.16
CA PRO A 57 1.84 -7.11 -9.42
C PRO A 57 1.74 -8.36 -8.55
N GLU A 58 2.32 -9.48 -9.00
CA GLU A 58 2.39 -10.76 -8.28
C GLU A 58 3.15 -10.66 -6.95
N ASP A 59 4.13 -9.76 -6.85
CA ASP A 59 4.94 -9.58 -5.64
C ASP A 59 4.24 -8.73 -4.58
N LEU A 60 3.09 -8.11 -4.89
CA LEU A 60 2.33 -7.31 -3.92
C LEU A 60 1.83 -8.16 -2.73
N ILE A 61 1.77 -9.48 -2.89
CA ILE A 61 1.47 -10.41 -1.80
C ILE A 61 2.46 -10.29 -0.64
N LYS A 62 3.73 -9.95 -0.91
CA LYS A 62 4.76 -9.78 0.14
C LYS A 62 4.43 -8.66 1.12
N ILE A 63 3.76 -7.60 0.65
CA ILE A 63 3.28 -6.52 1.54
C ILE A 63 2.16 -7.05 2.43
N ALA A 64 1.23 -7.83 1.87
CA ALA A 64 0.12 -8.40 2.63
C ALA A 64 0.60 -9.40 3.68
N GLU A 65 1.56 -10.26 3.32
CA GLU A 65 2.23 -11.18 4.24
C GLU A 65 2.92 -10.42 5.38
N ALA A 66 3.73 -9.39 5.07
CA ALA A 66 4.38 -8.58 6.09
C ALA A 66 3.38 -7.86 7.01
N LEU A 67 2.27 -7.32 6.48
CA LEU A 67 1.20 -6.70 7.27
C LEU A 67 0.53 -7.70 8.22
N SER A 68 0.29 -8.92 7.75
CA SER A 68 -0.32 -9.99 8.55
C SER A 68 0.64 -10.49 9.63
N GLU A 69 1.82 -10.95 9.23
CA GLU A 69 2.76 -11.67 10.08
C GLU A 69 3.46 -10.77 11.10
N GLN A 70 3.81 -9.53 10.71
CA GLN A 70 4.61 -8.64 11.57
C GLN A 70 3.74 -7.65 12.36
N PHE A 71 2.60 -7.23 11.79
CA PHE A 71 1.77 -6.17 12.36
C PHE A 71 0.36 -6.62 12.74
N GLY A 72 0.00 -7.89 12.51
CA GLY A 72 -1.27 -8.48 12.95
C GLY A 72 -2.49 -7.94 12.22
N PHE A 73 -2.33 -7.43 10.99
CA PHE A 73 -3.46 -6.98 10.18
C PHE A 73 -4.30 -8.20 9.77
N ASN A 74 -5.61 -8.14 9.98
CA ASN A 74 -6.52 -9.16 9.49
C ASN A 74 -6.84 -8.99 7.99
N ASP A 75 -7.46 -10.02 7.40
CA ASP A 75 -7.83 -10.05 5.98
C ASP A 75 -8.65 -8.83 5.53
N GLU A 76 -9.57 -8.35 6.36
CA GLU A 76 -10.40 -7.18 6.03
C GLU A 76 -9.58 -5.88 6.04
N GLN A 77 -8.62 -5.73 6.96
CA GLN A 77 -7.68 -4.61 6.97
C GLN A 77 -6.75 -4.64 5.75
N ILE A 78 -6.20 -5.81 5.41
CA ILE A 78 -5.36 -5.99 4.23
C ILE A 78 -6.15 -5.65 2.97
N LYS A 79 -7.35 -6.23 2.81
CA LYS A 79 -8.25 -5.96 1.67
C LYS A 79 -8.61 -4.48 1.54
N LYS A 80 -8.75 -3.76 2.65
CA LYS A 80 -8.96 -2.30 2.62
C LYS A 80 -7.81 -1.57 1.93
N VAL A 81 -6.59 -1.82 2.38
CA VAL A 81 -5.37 -1.20 1.85
C VAL A 81 -5.12 -1.63 0.40
N MET A 82 -5.26 -2.92 0.10
CA MET A 82 -4.92 -3.45 -1.22
C MET A 82 -5.95 -3.12 -2.31
N ARG A 83 -7.19 -2.79 -1.94
CA ARG A 83 -8.28 -2.66 -2.94
C ARG A 83 -9.39 -1.69 -2.56
N THR A 84 -10.05 -1.91 -1.41
CA THR A 84 -11.35 -1.30 -1.14
C THR A 84 -11.27 0.23 -1.06
N ASN A 85 -10.23 0.77 -0.41
CA ASN A 85 -10.11 2.21 -0.20
C ASN A 85 -10.02 3.00 -1.51
N VAL A 86 -9.23 2.53 -2.48
CA VAL A 86 -9.11 3.18 -3.79
C VAL A 86 -10.42 3.10 -4.56
N LYS A 87 -11.05 1.91 -4.57
CA LYS A 87 -12.33 1.69 -5.25
C LYS A 87 -13.42 2.63 -4.72
N GLU A 88 -13.56 2.72 -3.40
CA GLU A 88 -14.55 3.59 -2.77
C GLU A 88 -14.25 5.08 -2.98
N TRP A 89 -12.99 5.47 -2.90
CA TRP A 89 -12.59 6.87 -3.13
C TRP A 89 -12.86 7.29 -4.59
N LEU A 90 -12.44 6.48 -5.57
CA LEU A 90 -12.75 6.74 -6.98
C LEU A 90 -14.25 6.83 -7.23
N GLY A 91 -15.03 5.89 -6.69
CA GLY A 91 -16.49 5.89 -6.82
C GLY A 91 -17.19 7.09 -6.19
N LYS A 92 -16.52 7.86 -5.31
CA LYS A 92 -17.01 9.15 -4.79
C LYS A 92 -16.53 10.34 -5.61
N ALA A 93 -15.35 10.26 -6.22
CA ALA A 93 -14.73 11.35 -6.95
C ALA A 93 -15.33 11.57 -8.36
N ILE A 94 -15.86 10.52 -8.99
CA ILE A 94 -16.39 10.57 -10.37
C ILE A 94 -17.92 10.59 -10.45
N LYS A 95 -18.60 10.92 -9.35
CA LYS A 95 -20.04 11.18 -9.32
C LYS A 95 -20.32 12.64 -9.59
#